data_AF-A0A661AQH4-F1
#
_entry.id   AF-A0A661AQH4-F1
#
_cell.length_a   1.000
_cell.length_b   1.000
_cell.length_c   1.000
_cell.angle_alpha   90.00
_cell.angle_beta   90.00
_cell.angle_gamma   90.00
#
_symmetry.space_group_name_H-M   'P 1'
#
loop_
_entity.id
_entity.type
_entity.pdbx_description
1 polymer ?
#
loop_
_entity_poly.entity_id
_entity_poly.type
_entity_poly.pdbx_seq_one_letter_code
_entity_poly.pdbx_strand_id
1 'polypeptide(L)'
;LTPMFEAIVRHCFQRNVKVVVSNVFNPQGVGLVEPRLEKLAQEYKKVYGVDYVFLGWKYGYSLLIMGMGKDFKGTWQTDYYNTRLVDLPLTSKINNYDDIALVVSLTGSGAYVSWIYYAYVQFKEKIAAGITAVMAADSYPYLQAEQLIGLLGGLRGAAEYEQLIHYPSLASVGMEAQSWSHIAIILFIILGNIGYFMTRKKKQ
;
A
#
# COMPACT_ATOMS: atom_id res chain seq x y z
N LEU A 1 -6.91 -1.70 -0.86
CA LEU A 1 -5.45 -1.45 -0.78
C LEU A 1 -4.64 -2.72 -0.87
N THR A 2 -5.23 -3.88 -0.55
CA THR A 2 -4.59 -5.20 -0.66
C THR A 2 -3.80 -5.43 -1.95
N PRO A 3 -4.32 -5.13 -3.16
CA PRO A 3 -3.53 -5.36 -4.37
C PRO A 3 -2.24 -4.52 -4.42
N MET A 4 -2.27 -3.29 -3.88
CA MET A 4 -1.06 -2.46 -3.76
C MET A 4 -0.04 -3.09 -2.81
N PHE A 5 -0.50 -3.53 -1.63
CA PHE A 5 0.36 -4.20 -0.65
C PHE A 5 1.04 -5.42 -1.25
N GLU A 6 0.26 -6.30 -1.89
CA GLU A 6 0.77 -7.51 -2.51
C GLU A 6 1.76 -7.19 -3.64
N ALA A 7 1.45 -6.23 -4.51
CA ALA A 7 2.34 -5.85 -5.60
C ALA A 7 3.66 -5.22 -5.10
N ILE A 8 3.62 -4.36 -4.08
CA ILE A 8 4.82 -3.76 -3.48
C ILE A 8 5.70 -4.83 -2.82
N VAL A 9 5.13 -5.66 -1.95
CA VAL A 9 5.88 -6.71 -1.23
C VAL A 9 6.46 -7.71 -2.23
N ARG A 10 5.68 -8.09 -3.24
CA ARG A 10 6.13 -8.97 -4.33
C ARG A 10 7.35 -8.39 -5.03
N HIS A 11 7.29 -7.12 -5.41
CA HIS A 11 8.39 -6.44 -6.08
C HIS A 11 9.64 -6.35 -5.20
N CYS A 12 9.47 -6.04 -3.91
CA CYS A 12 10.57 -6.07 -2.94
C CYS A 12 11.22 -7.46 -2.88
N PHE A 13 10.42 -8.51 -2.73
CA PHE A 13 10.94 -9.88 -2.63
C PHE A 13 11.62 -10.38 -3.90
N GLN A 14 11.07 -10.05 -5.08
CA GLN A 14 11.70 -10.31 -6.38
C GLN A 14 13.10 -9.68 -6.49
N ARG A 15 13.28 -8.49 -5.92
CA ARG A 15 14.55 -7.75 -5.94
C ARG A 15 15.44 -7.99 -4.71
N ASN A 16 15.08 -8.95 -3.85
CA ASN A 16 15.76 -9.21 -2.58
C ASN A 16 15.87 -7.99 -1.65
N VAL A 17 14.88 -7.09 -1.72
CA VAL A 17 14.73 -5.98 -0.79
C VAL A 17 14.08 -6.48 0.48
N LYS A 18 14.67 -6.11 1.62
CA LYS A 18 14.20 -6.46 2.95
C LYS A 18 12.99 -5.61 3.34
N VAL A 19 12.01 -6.20 4.01
CA VAL A 19 10.73 -5.53 4.30
C VAL A 19 10.38 -5.59 5.79
N VAL A 20 10.13 -4.44 6.39
CA VAL A 20 9.49 -4.36 7.72
C VAL A 20 8.07 -3.86 7.53
N VAL A 21 7.10 -4.60 8.07
CA VAL A 21 5.67 -4.26 7.94
C VAL A 21 5.07 -4.00 9.31
N SER A 22 4.28 -2.94 9.44
CA SER A 22 3.56 -2.61 10.67
C SER A 22 2.22 -1.97 10.38
N ASN A 23 1.28 -2.14 11.31
CA ASN A 23 0.03 -1.41 11.35
C ASN A 23 0.11 -0.37 12.47
N VAL A 24 0.16 0.91 12.13
CA VAL A 24 0.24 1.97 13.16
C VAL A 24 -1.10 2.67 13.42
N PHE A 25 -2.08 2.54 12.52
CA PHE A 25 -3.34 3.28 12.61
C PHE A 25 -4.55 2.45 13.06
N ASN A 26 -4.63 1.16 12.71
CA ASN A 26 -5.79 0.33 13.02
C ASN A 26 -5.37 -1.12 13.36
N PRO A 27 -5.77 -1.67 14.53
CA PRO A 27 -5.47 -3.05 14.89
C PRO A 27 -6.09 -4.09 13.94
N GLN A 28 -7.22 -3.77 13.30
CA GLN A 28 -7.90 -4.68 12.35
C GLN A 28 -7.03 -5.00 11.12
N GLY A 29 -6.04 -4.16 10.80
CA GLY A 29 -5.11 -4.41 9.70
C GLY A 29 -4.24 -5.64 9.91
N VAL A 30 -4.03 -6.08 11.15
CA VAL A 30 -3.15 -7.21 11.49
C VAL A 30 -3.63 -8.50 10.80
N GLY A 31 -4.89 -8.87 10.98
CA GLY A 31 -5.46 -10.08 10.37
C GLY A 31 -5.61 -10.02 8.85
N LEU A 32 -5.47 -8.84 8.24
CA LEU A 32 -5.47 -8.68 6.79
C LEU A 32 -4.06 -8.82 6.19
N VAL A 33 -3.05 -8.30 6.89
CA VAL A 33 -1.68 -8.16 6.39
C VAL A 33 -0.85 -9.41 6.65
N GLU A 34 -0.92 -9.95 7.86
CA GLU A 34 -0.10 -11.09 8.30
C GLU A 34 -0.20 -12.31 7.37
N PRO A 35 -1.40 -12.86 7.07
CA PRO A 35 -1.48 -14.09 6.27
C PRO A 35 -1.05 -13.87 4.82
N ARG A 36 -1.15 -12.62 4.32
CA ARG A 36 -0.72 -12.25 2.97
C ARG A 36 0.79 -12.11 2.89
N LEU A 37 1.39 -11.49 3.90
CA LEU A 37 2.83 -11.36 4.00
C LEU A 37 3.49 -12.74 4.11
N GLU A 38 2.93 -13.61 4.94
CA GLU A 38 3.40 -15.00 5.08
C GLU A 38 3.30 -15.76 3.75
N LYS A 39 2.13 -15.71 3.09
CA LYS A 39 1.94 -16.34 1.77
C LYS A 39 2.98 -15.85 0.75
N LEU A 40 3.19 -14.54 0.64
CA LEU A 40 4.17 -13.97 -0.28
C LEU A 40 5.60 -14.38 0.11
N ALA A 41 5.93 -14.41 1.39
CA ALA A 41 7.24 -14.86 1.85
C ALA A 41 7.50 -16.32 1.45
N GLN A 42 6.50 -17.20 1.58
CA GLN A 42 6.58 -18.59 1.14
C GLN A 42 6.77 -18.70 -0.38
N GLU A 43 6.00 -17.95 -1.18
CA GLU A 43 6.12 -17.91 -2.65
C GLU A 43 7.55 -17.53 -3.11
N TYR A 44 8.18 -16.59 -2.41
CA TYR A 44 9.52 -16.09 -2.74
C TYR A 44 10.65 -16.70 -1.91
N LYS A 45 10.35 -17.75 -1.11
CA LYS A 45 11.31 -18.44 -0.23
C LYS A 45 12.09 -17.48 0.68
N LYS A 46 11.40 -16.50 1.25
CA LYS A 46 11.95 -15.50 2.17
C LYS A 46 11.96 -16.02 3.61
N VAL A 47 13.00 -15.67 4.34
CA VAL A 47 13.23 -16.12 5.72
C VAL A 47 12.81 -15.04 6.70
N TYR A 48 11.92 -15.39 7.63
CA TYR A 48 11.49 -14.49 8.70
C TYR A 48 12.68 -14.04 9.55
N GLY A 49 12.71 -12.76 9.92
CA GLY A 49 13.80 -12.19 10.71
C GLY A 49 15.05 -11.81 9.91
N VAL A 50 15.19 -12.31 8.66
CA VAL A 50 16.34 -12.02 7.78
C VAL A 50 15.92 -11.16 6.59
N ASP A 51 14.84 -11.56 5.93
CA ASP A 51 14.31 -10.90 4.72
C ASP A 51 13.07 -10.05 5.03
N TYR A 52 12.27 -10.46 6.00
CA TYR A 52 11.08 -9.71 6.40
C TYR A 52 10.78 -9.84 7.89
N VAL A 53 10.16 -8.81 8.45
CA VAL A 53 9.68 -8.79 9.84
C VAL A 53 8.31 -8.13 9.88
N PHE A 54 7.40 -8.69 10.69
CA PHE A 54 6.08 -8.12 10.91
C PHE A 54 5.94 -7.63 12.35
N LEU A 55 5.83 -6.32 12.54
CA LEU A 55 5.76 -5.69 13.86
C LEU A 55 4.36 -5.75 14.50
N GLY A 56 3.33 -6.11 13.73
CA GLY A 56 1.96 -6.15 14.23
C GLY A 56 1.36 -4.75 14.35
N TRP A 57 0.69 -4.48 15.48
CA TRP A 57 0.06 -3.19 15.77
C TRP A 57 0.44 -2.66 17.14
N LYS A 58 0.60 -1.33 17.22
CA LYS A 58 0.82 -0.61 18.48
C LYS A 58 0.09 0.73 18.43
N TYR A 59 -0.44 1.16 19.57
CA TYR A 59 -1.16 2.43 19.66
C TYR A 59 -0.20 3.63 19.60
N GLY A 60 -0.73 4.81 19.25
CA GLY A 60 0.01 6.07 19.33
C GLY A 60 0.88 6.34 18.10
N TYR A 61 0.28 6.29 16.90
CA TYR A 61 0.99 6.42 15.61
C TYR A 61 1.98 7.59 15.57
N SER A 62 1.63 8.77 16.11
CA SER A 62 2.52 9.94 16.09
C SER A 62 3.81 9.69 16.88
N LEU A 63 3.70 9.11 18.07
CA LEU A 63 4.84 8.73 18.90
C LEU A 63 5.65 7.61 18.26
N LEU A 64 5.00 6.64 17.60
CA LEU A 64 5.69 5.56 16.91
C LEU A 64 6.50 6.10 15.72
N ILE A 65 5.89 6.94 14.87
CA ILE A 65 6.56 7.51 13.69
C ILE A 65 7.74 8.40 14.13
N MET A 66 7.55 9.27 15.12
CA MET A 66 8.66 10.10 15.62
C MET A 66 9.72 9.27 16.36
N GLY A 67 9.30 8.27 17.13
CA GLY A 67 10.18 7.40 17.89
C GLY A 67 11.10 6.61 16.98
N MET A 68 10.58 6.05 15.88
CA MET A 68 11.39 5.33 14.89
C MET A 68 12.49 6.18 14.27
N GLY A 69 12.31 7.51 14.17
CA GLY A 69 13.35 8.41 13.69
C GLY A 69 14.46 8.70 14.71
N LYS A 70 14.24 8.42 16.00
CA LYS A 70 15.25 8.61 17.06
C LYS A 70 15.88 7.30 17.49
N ASP A 71 15.04 6.31 17.77
CA ASP A 71 15.42 4.98 18.24
C ASP A 71 14.34 3.97 17.85
N PHE A 72 14.59 3.26 16.75
CA PHE A 72 13.71 2.23 16.21
C PHE A 72 13.48 1.10 17.22
N LYS A 73 14.53 0.62 17.88
CA LYS A 73 14.49 -0.53 18.80
C LYS A 73 13.91 -0.15 20.17
N GLY A 74 14.11 1.09 20.62
CA GLY A 74 13.42 1.62 21.79
C GLY A 74 11.92 1.83 21.55
N THR A 75 11.55 2.18 20.31
CA THR A 75 10.15 2.35 19.91
C THR A 75 9.42 1.02 19.74
N TRP A 76 10.07 0.04 19.13
CA TRP A 76 9.58 -1.32 18.92
C TRP A 76 10.52 -2.34 19.57
N GLN A 77 10.09 -2.91 20.71
CA GLN A 77 10.92 -3.87 21.44
C GLN A 77 10.80 -5.29 20.89
N THR A 78 9.57 -5.69 20.54
CA THR A 78 9.25 -7.00 19.99
C THR A 78 8.42 -6.88 18.72
N ASP A 79 8.47 -7.92 17.89
CA ASP A 79 7.60 -8.08 16.73
C ASP A 79 6.22 -8.65 17.13
N TYR A 80 5.39 -8.96 16.13
CA TYR A 80 4.08 -9.55 16.31
C TYR A 80 4.10 -10.92 17.01
N TYR A 81 5.16 -11.70 16.82
CA TYR A 81 5.33 -13.04 17.38
C TYR A 81 6.04 -13.04 18.74
N ASN A 82 6.17 -11.87 19.37
CA ASN A 82 6.91 -11.66 20.62
C ASN A 82 8.42 -11.98 20.54
N THR A 83 9.00 -11.94 19.34
CA THR A 83 10.46 -12.04 19.17
C THR A 83 11.07 -10.66 19.36
N ARG A 84 12.17 -10.57 20.13
CA ARG A 84 12.85 -9.28 20.34
C ARG A 84 13.49 -8.81 19.04
N LEU A 85 13.31 -7.54 18.70
CA LEU A 85 13.85 -6.99 17.45
C LEU A 85 15.39 -6.99 17.40
N VAL A 86 16.03 -6.99 18.56
CA VAL A 86 17.49 -7.10 18.68
C VAL A 86 18.02 -8.48 18.32
N ASP A 87 17.19 -9.53 18.39
CA ASP A 87 17.59 -10.90 18.09
C ASP A 87 17.42 -11.25 16.61
N LEU A 88 16.67 -10.43 15.86
CA LEU A 88 16.41 -10.64 14.44
C LEU A 88 17.53 -10.01 13.59
N PRO A 89 18.16 -10.76 12.66
CA PRO A 89 19.24 -10.24 11.81
C PRO A 89 18.90 -9.01 10.95
N LEU A 90 17.63 -8.83 10.60
CA LEU A 90 17.14 -7.68 9.85
C LEU A 90 17.04 -6.44 10.74
N THR A 91 16.27 -6.50 11.83
CA THR A 91 15.95 -5.33 12.66
C THR A 91 17.06 -4.95 13.64
N SER A 92 17.95 -5.87 13.99
CA SER A 92 19.11 -5.57 14.84
C SER A 92 20.00 -4.47 14.24
N LYS A 93 20.03 -4.38 12.90
CA LYS A 93 20.81 -3.39 12.13
C LYS A 93 20.12 -2.05 11.96
N ILE A 94 18.84 -1.93 12.33
CA ILE A 94 18.06 -0.68 12.17
C ILE A 94 18.12 0.09 13.48
N ASN A 95 18.72 1.28 13.45
CA ASN A 95 18.78 2.19 14.60
C ASN A 95 17.72 3.29 14.49
N ASN A 96 17.53 3.85 13.30
CA ASN A 96 16.57 4.91 13.03
C ASN A 96 16.20 4.94 11.53
N TYR A 97 15.65 6.06 11.03
CA TYR A 97 15.32 6.23 9.61
C TYR A 97 16.53 6.25 8.67
N ASP A 98 17.74 6.58 9.12
CA ASP A 98 18.93 6.56 8.25
C ASP A 98 19.26 5.14 7.73
N ASP A 99 18.80 4.11 8.45
CA ASP A 99 18.91 2.70 8.08
C ASP A 99 17.70 2.19 7.26
N ILE A 100 16.71 3.06 6.97
CA ILE A 100 15.48 2.75 6.22
C ILE A 100 15.50 3.54 4.91
N ALA A 101 15.40 2.84 3.77
CA ALA A 101 15.52 3.49 2.47
C ALA A 101 14.24 4.20 2.01
N LEU A 102 13.07 3.72 2.46
CA LEU A 102 11.76 4.19 2.04
C LEU A 102 10.68 3.68 3.02
N VAL A 103 9.80 4.58 3.43
CA VAL A 103 8.52 4.24 4.06
C VAL A 103 7.40 4.26 3.02
N VAL A 104 6.59 3.20 2.97
CA VAL A 104 5.37 3.16 2.14
C VAL A 104 4.14 3.10 3.02
N SER A 105 3.30 4.14 2.96
CA SER A 105 2.07 4.25 3.75
C SER A 105 0.86 3.81 2.94
N LEU A 106 0.20 2.72 3.34
CA LEU A 106 -1.04 2.26 2.70
C LEU A 106 -2.24 2.62 3.59
N THR A 107 -3.11 3.51 3.11
CA THR A 107 -4.26 3.97 3.91
C THR A 107 -5.48 4.35 3.07
N GLY A 108 -6.68 4.13 3.63
CA GLY A 108 -7.95 4.56 3.02
C GLY A 108 -8.37 5.97 3.43
N SER A 109 -7.51 6.70 4.14
CA SER A 109 -7.77 8.04 4.67
C SER A 109 -6.53 8.94 4.53
N GLY A 110 -6.64 10.21 4.96
CA GLY A 110 -5.51 11.14 5.04
C GLY A 110 -4.41 10.77 6.05
N ALA A 111 -4.44 9.58 6.65
CA ALA A 111 -3.44 9.16 7.66
C ALA A 111 -1.99 9.18 7.15
N TYR A 112 -1.76 9.08 5.82
CA TYR A 112 -0.43 9.18 5.22
C TYR A 112 0.25 10.53 5.51
N VAL A 113 -0.54 11.60 5.70
CA VAL A 113 -0.04 12.94 6.04
C VAL A 113 0.73 12.95 7.36
N SER A 114 0.38 12.06 8.31
CA SER A 114 1.13 11.94 9.56
C SER A 114 2.58 11.49 9.34
N TRP A 115 2.85 10.65 8.33
CA TRP A 115 4.21 10.30 7.95
C TRP A 115 4.95 11.50 7.37
N ILE A 116 4.26 12.35 6.60
CA ILE A 116 4.86 13.59 6.09
C ILE A 116 5.28 14.49 7.26
N TYR A 117 4.41 14.72 8.23
CA TYR A 117 4.72 15.61 9.36
C TYR A 117 5.75 15.05 10.32
N TYR A 118 5.72 13.76 10.62
CA TYR A 118 6.54 13.17 11.69
C TYR A 118 7.80 12.47 11.17
N ALA A 119 7.82 11.98 9.93
CA ALA A 119 8.99 11.33 9.34
C ALA A 119 9.71 12.26 8.34
N TYR A 120 9.00 12.79 7.33
CA TYR A 120 9.64 13.63 6.30
C TYR A 120 10.07 15.00 6.83
N VAL A 121 9.18 15.76 7.48
CA VAL A 121 9.53 17.13 7.93
C VAL A 121 10.68 17.11 8.94
N GLN A 122 10.67 16.13 9.86
CA GLN A 122 11.64 16.02 10.96
C GLN A 122 12.95 15.33 10.55
N PHE A 123 12.87 14.23 9.81
CA PHE A 123 14.01 13.35 9.53
C PHE A 123 14.36 13.26 8.05
N LYS A 124 13.61 13.91 7.16
CA LYS A 124 13.76 13.83 5.69
C LYS A 124 13.64 12.40 5.14
N GLU A 125 12.95 11.53 5.88
CA GLU A 125 12.67 10.17 5.43
C GLU A 125 11.88 10.19 4.13
N LYS A 126 12.23 9.32 3.19
CA LYS A 126 11.53 9.20 1.91
C LYS A 126 10.21 8.47 2.13
N ILE A 127 9.12 9.04 1.60
CA ILE A 127 7.79 8.48 1.79
C ILE A 127 7.12 8.27 0.44
N ALA A 128 6.54 7.09 0.24
CA ALA A 128 5.55 6.85 -0.79
C ALA A 128 4.20 6.49 -0.15
N ALA A 129 3.11 6.67 -0.88
CA ALA A 129 1.76 6.38 -0.37
C ALA A 129 0.94 5.54 -1.36
N GLY A 130 0.15 4.62 -0.83
CA GLY A 130 -0.91 3.94 -1.55
C GLY A 130 -2.26 4.24 -0.92
N ILE A 131 -3.14 4.87 -1.69
CA ILE A 131 -4.38 5.47 -1.17
C ILE A 131 -5.59 5.10 -2.01
N THR A 132 -6.79 5.31 -1.47
CA THR A 132 -8.03 5.15 -2.25
C THR A 132 -8.14 6.20 -3.35
N ALA A 133 -8.86 5.89 -4.44
CA ALA A 133 -9.05 6.80 -5.57
C ALA A 133 -9.59 8.18 -5.15
N VAL A 134 -10.51 8.20 -4.17
CA VAL A 134 -11.10 9.45 -3.63
C VAL A 134 -10.08 10.36 -2.95
N MET A 135 -8.94 9.83 -2.50
CA MET A 135 -7.88 10.61 -1.86
C MET A 135 -6.77 11.02 -2.82
N ALA A 136 -6.80 10.56 -4.07
CA ALA A 136 -5.75 10.84 -5.05
C ALA A 136 -5.58 12.34 -5.29
N ALA A 137 -6.69 13.07 -5.46
CA ALA A 137 -6.68 14.51 -5.69
C ALA A 137 -5.97 15.28 -4.56
N ASP A 138 -6.31 14.96 -3.32
CA ASP A 138 -5.77 15.61 -2.12
C ASP A 138 -4.27 15.32 -1.91
N SER A 139 -3.76 14.25 -2.51
CA SER A 139 -2.36 13.83 -2.35
C SER A 139 -1.40 14.45 -3.37
N TYR A 140 -1.90 14.96 -4.51
CA TYR A 140 -1.04 15.54 -5.55
C TYR A 140 -0.19 16.74 -5.10
N PRO A 141 -0.68 17.67 -4.25
CA PRO A 141 0.17 18.76 -3.75
C PRO A 141 1.41 18.25 -3.01
N TYR A 142 1.28 17.16 -2.23
CA TYR A 142 2.41 16.55 -1.51
C TYR A 142 3.39 15.86 -2.45
N LEU A 143 2.90 15.25 -3.54
CA LEU A 143 3.73 14.66 -4.58
C LEU A 143 4.50 15.73 -5.37
N GLN A 144 3.84 16.84 -5.72
CA GLN A 144 4.44 17.97 -6.44
C GLN A 144 5.48 18.71 -5.60
N ALA A 145 5.26 18.81 -4.28
CA ALA A 145 6.21 19.37 -3.33
C ALA A 145 7.32 18.39 -2.91
N GLU A 146 7.42 17.23 -3.56
CA GLU A 146 8.40 16.16 -3.29
C GLU A 146 8.37 15.62 -1.84
N GLN A 147 7.28 15.87 -1.11
CA GLN A 147 7.06 15.32 0.23
C GLN A 147 6.61 13.86 0.17
N LEU A 148 6.05 13.45 -0.98
CA LEU A 148 5.89 12.08 -1.39
C LEU A 148 6.75 11.84 -2.64
N ILE A 149 7.49 10.73 -2.68
CA ILE A 149 8.31 10.34 -3.84
C ILE A 149 7.56 9.41 -4.80
N GLY A 150 6.36 8.95 -4.43
CA GLY A 150 5.56 8.03 -5.21
C GLY A 150 4.16 7.87 -4.63
N LEU A 151 3.20 7.62 -5.52
CA LEU A 151 1.79 7.55 -5.18
C LEU A 151 1.07 6.45 -5.99
N LEU A 152 0.37 5.55 -5.30
CA LEU A 152 -0.55 4.58 -5.91
C LEU A 152 -2.00 4.98 -5.58
N GLY A 153 -2.72 5.47 -6.59
CA GLY A 153 -4.11 5.94 -6.45
C GLY A 153 -5.15 4.89 -6.85
N GLY A 154 -5.87 4.35 -5.88
CA GLY A 154 -7.00 3.43 -6.10
C GLY A 154 -6.62 2.13 -6.83
N LEU A 155 -7.63 1.43 -7.33
CA LEU A 155 -7.41 0.17 -8.05
C LEU A 155 -6.56 0.35 -9.31
N ARG A 156 -6.74 1.48 -10.00
CA ARG A 156 -5.96 1.84 -11.19
C ARG A 156 -4.47 1.93 -10.90
N GLY A 157 -4.06 2.67 -9.86
CA GLY A 157 -2.65 2.78 -9.50
C GLY A 157 -2.03 1.43 -9.11
N ALA A 158 -2.80 0.57 -8.44
CA ALA A 158 -2.38 -0.79 -8.15
C ALA A 158 -2.15 -1.61 -9.44
N ALA A 159 -3.07 -1.53 -10.41
CA ALA A 159 -2.99 -2.25 -11.68
C ALA A 159 -1.82 -1.76 -12.54
N GLU A 160 -1.62 -0.44 -12.63
CA GLU A 160 -0.47 0.14 -13.34
C GLU A 160 0.85 -0.32 -12.70
N TYR A 161 0.93 -0.40 -11.37
CA TYR A 161 2.10 -0.93 -10.68
C TYR A 161 2.32 -2.43 -10.92
N GLU A 162 1.27 -3.25 -10.90
CA GLU A 162 1.32 -4.67 -11.29
C GLU A 162 1.89 -4.86 -12.70
N GLN A 163 1.48 -4.04 -13.66
CA GLN A 163 2.01 -4.05 -15.02
C GLN A 163 3.49 -3.63 -15.06
N LEU A 164 3.89 -2.61 -14.30
CA LEU A 164 5.28 -2.13 -14.21
C LEU A 164 6.23 -3.19 -13.65
N ILE A 165 5.74 -4.07 -12.76
CA ILE A 165 6.53 -5.17 -12.20
C ILE A 165 6.37 -6.47 -13.01
N HIS A 166 5.72 -6.41 -14.17
CA HIS A 166 5.42 -7.54 -15.05
C HIS A 166 4.71 -8.70 -14.34
N TYR A 167 3.82 -8.37 -13.42
CA TYR A 167 3.03 -9.34 -12.66
C TYR A 167 1.56 -8.89 -12.57
N PRO A 168 0.77 -9.08 -13.64
CA PRO A 168 -0.66 -8.84 -13.60
C PRO A 168 -1.33 -9.72 -12.53
N SER A 169 -2.14 -9.12 -11.65
CA SER A 169 -2.82 -9.81 -10.57
C SER A 169 -4.21 -9.18 -10.35
N LEU A 170 -4.72 -9.23 -9.12
CA LEU A 170 -6.08 -8.85 -8.76
C LEU A 170 -6.44 -7.42 -9.19
N ALA A 171 -5.51 -6.46 -9.18
CA ALA A 171 -5.82 -5.12 -9.64
C ALA A 171 -6.00 -5.07 -11.16
N SER A 172 -5.13 -5.73 -11.92
CA SER A 172 -5.24 -5.83 -13.38
C SER A 172 -6.55 -6.49 -13.80
N VAL A 173 -6.90 -7.63 -13.19
CA VAL A 173 -8.18 -8.32 -13.43
C VAL A 173 -9.37 -7.43 -13.08
N GLY A 174 -9.30 -6.72 -11.95
CA GLY A 174 -10.35 -5.79 -11.54
C GLY A 174 -10.55 -4.65 -12.53
N MET A 175 -9.47 -4.10 -13.08
CA MET A 175 -9.53 -3.06 -14.11
C MET A 175 -10.11 -3.57 -15.43
N GLU A 176 -9.76 -4.79 -15.85
CA GLU A 176 -10.35 -5.42 -17.04
C GLU A 176 -11.85 -5.64 -16.89
N ALA A 177 -12.29 -6.20 -15.75
CA ALA A 177 -13.70 -6.43 -15.46
C ALA A 177 -14.51 -5.10 -15.42
N GLN A 178 -13.94 -4.05 -14.82
CA GLN A 178 -14.54 -2.72 -14.82
C GLN A 178 -14.70 -2.16 -16.24
N SER A 179 -13.69 -2.35 -17.08
CA SER A 179 -13.69 -1.87 -18.47
C SER A 179 -14.78 -2.54 -19.30
N TRP A 180 -14.91 -3.87 -19.20
CA TRP A 180 -15.98 -4.63 -19.85
C TRP A 180 -17.37 -4.25 -19.33
N SER A 181 -17.50 -4.01 -18.03
CA SER A 181 -18.77 -3.56 -17.43
C SER A 181 -19.20 -2.21 -17.98
N HIS A 182 -18.26 -1.26 -18.14
CA HIS A 182 -18.56 0.03 -18.75
C HIS A 182 -18.98 -0.09 -20.22
N ILE A 183 -18.30 -0.94 -21.00
CA ILE A 183 -18.67 -1.22 -22.39
C ILE A 183 -20.11 -1.78 -22.46
N ALA A 184 -20.44 -2.75 -21.60
CA ALA A 184 -21.77 -3.34 -21.55
C ALA A 184 -22.86 -2.31 -21.21
N ILE A 185 -22.61 -1.43 -20.23
CA ILE A 185 -23.54 -0.34 -19.87
C ILE A 185 -23.75 0.60 -21.06
N ILE A 186 -22.67 1.02 -21.73
CA ILE A 186 -22.76 1.88 -22.93
C ILE A 186 -23.59 1.20 -24.01
N LEU A 187 -23.36 -0.09 -24.26
CA LEU A 187 -24.10 -0.86 -25.25
C LEU A 187 -25.59 -0.96 -24.90
N PHE A 188 -25.95 -1.18 -23.64
CA PHE A 188 -27.35 -1.17 -23.21
C PHE A 188 -28.01 0.21 -23.32
N ILE A 189 -27.28 1.29 -23.05
CA ILE A 189 -27.78 2.65 -23.27
C ILE A 189 -28.07 2.88 -24.76
N ILE A 190 -27.16 2.47 -25.66
CA ILE A 190 -27.34 2.59 -27.11
C ILE A 190 -28.56 1.78 -27.57
N LEU A 191 -28.66 0.51 -27.18
CA LEU A 191 -29.79 -0.35 -27.54
C LEU A 191 -31.12 0.19 -27.00
N GLY A 192 -31.13 0.69 -25.76
CA GLY A 192 -32.31 1.33 -25.16
C GLY A 192 -32.75 2.57 -25.94
N ASN A 193 -31.80 3.41 -26.35
CA ASN A 193 -32.09 4.58 -27.18
C ASN A 193 -32.65 4.18 -28.56
N ILE A 194 -32.05 3.20 -29.23
CA ILE A 194 -32.56 2.68 -30.51
C ILE A 194 -34.00 2.17 -30.35
N GLY A 195 -34.26 1.35 -29.33
CA GLY A 195 -35.59 0.84 -29.03
C GLY A 195 -36.62 1.95 -28.74
N TYR A 196 -36.22 2.98 -27.98
CA TYR A 196 -37.05 4.15 -27.72
C TYR A 196 -37.44 4.88 -29.02
N PHE A 197 -36.48 5.14 -29.92
CA PHE A 197 -36.76 5.84 -31.18
C PHE A 197 -37.59 5.00 -32.16
N MET A 198 -37.37 3.69 -32.22
CA MET A 198 -38.18 2.78 -33.05
C MET A 198 -39.63 2.69 -32.57
N THR A 199 -39.86 2.70 -31.25
CA THR A 199 -41.21 2.62 -30.67
C THR A 199 -41.96 3.95 -30.79
N ARG A 200 -41.24 5.09 -30.72
CA ARG A 200 -41.83 6.43 -30.90
C ARG A 200 -42.33 6.67 -32.33
N LYS A 201 -41.67 6.12 -33.36
CA LYS A 201 -42.15 6.17 -34.76
C LYS A 201 -43.42 5.34 -35.04
N LYS A 202 -43.83 4.43 -34.13
CA LYS A 202 -45.05 3.63 -34.27
C LYS A 202 -46.29 4.28 -33.63
N LYS A 203 -46.13 5.38 -32.90
CA LYS A 203 -47.21 6.10 -32.19
C LYS A 203 -47.56 7.47 -32.79
N GLN A 204 -46.88 7.86 -33.88
CA GLN A 204 -47.30 8.93 -34.80
C GLN A 204 -47.72 8.27 -36.11
#